data_AF-A0A7J9THI0-F1
#
_entry.id   AF-A0A7J9THI0-F1
#
_cell.length_a   1.000
_cell.length_b   1.000
_cell.length_c   1.000
_cell.angle_alpha   90.00
_cell.angle_beta   90.00
_cell.angle_gamma   90.00
#
_symmetry.space_group_name_H-M   'P 1'
#
loop_
_entity.id
_entity.type
_entity.pdbx_description
1 polymer ?
#
loop_
_entity_poly.entity_id
_entity_poly.type
_entity_poly.pdbx_seq_one_letter_code
_entity_poly.pdbx_strand_id
1 'polypeptide(L)' 'MQRHLIQSDPAIMMGKPVIAGTRITVELILEKLAASESIEQIIEEYPRLTEEKIRAACSPHVWE' A
#
# COMPACT_ATOMS: atom_id res chain seq x y z
N MET A 1 1.93 14.28 7.64
CA MET A 1 2.74 14.21 6.40
C MET A 1 2.62 12.82 5.73
N GLN A 2 1.40 12.29 5.52
CA GLN A 2 1.21 10.96 4.88
C GLN A 2 0.89 11.02 3.37
N ARG A 3 0.69 12.22 2.81
CA ARG A 3 0.19 12.43 1.43
C ARG A 3 1.11 11.97 0.30
N HIS A 4 2.32 11.49 0.58
CA HIS A 4 3.27 11.03 -0.43
C HIS A 4 3.51 9.52 -0.46
N LEU A 5 2.90 8.76 0.46
CA LEU A 5 3.14 7.31 0.55
C LEU A 5 2.15 6.48 -0.26
N ILE A 6 0.93 7.00 -0.43
CA ILE A 6 -0.13 6.42 -1.24
C ILE A 6 -0.45 7.42 -2.34
N GLN A 7 -0.53 6.94 -3.58
CA GLN A 7 -0.92 7.72 -4.74
C GLN A 7 -2.18 7.09 -5.34
N SER A 8 -3.19 7.91 -5.57
CA SER A 8 -4.34 7.59 -6.42
C SER A 8 -4.27 8.50 -7.64
N ASP A 9 -4.27 7.90 -8.82
CA ASP A 9 -4.30 8.63 -10.08
C ASP A 9 -5.41 8.01 -10.94
N PRO A 10 -6.47 8.75 -11.30
CA PRO A 10 -7.54 8.24 -12.15
C PRO A 10 -7.06 7.65 -13.48
N ALA A 11 -5.91 8.11 -13.98
CA ALA A 11 -5.28 7.60 -15.21
C ALA A 11 -4.49 6.30 -14.99
N ILE A 12 -4.27 5.87 -13.73
CA ILE A 12 -3.49 4.69 -13.36
C ILE A 12 -4.38 3.72 -12.58
N MET A 13 -4.48 2.46 -13.02
CA MET A 13 -5.28 1.43 -12.33
C MET A 13 -6.73 1.86 -12.02
N MET A 14 -7.34 2.68 -12.88
CA MET A 14 -8.71 3.20 -12.71
C MET A 14 -8.92 4.01 -11.42
N GLY A 15 -7.87 4.68 -10.91
CA GLY A 15 -7.95 5.44 -9.65
C GLY A 15 -7.76 4.60 -8.40
N LYS A 16 -7.47 3.30 -8.52
CA LYS A 16 -7.13 2.47 -7.35
C LYS A 16 -5.90 3.03 -6.63
N PRO A 17 -5.93 3.15 -5.29
CA PRO A 17 -4.79 3.63 -4.53
C PRO A 17 -3.64 2.62 -4.58
N VAL A 18 -2.44 3.13 -4.90
CA VAL A 18 -1.21 2.36 -4.98
C VAL A 18 -0.14 2.94 -4.06
N ILE A 19 0.78 2.11 -3.60
CA ILE A 19 1.94 2.55 -2.84
C ILE A 19 2.84 3.39 -3.77
N ALA A 20 3.16 4.61 -3.37
CA ALA A 20 3.93 5.55 -4.16
C ALA A 20 5.32 5.00 -4.57
N GLY A 21 5.65 5.20 -5.85
CA GLY A 21 6.88 4.66 -6.45
C GLY A 21 6.83 3.16 -6.75
N THR A 22 5.66 2.53 -6.63
CA THR A 22 5.46 1.12 -6.96
C THR A 22 4.20 0.92 -7.80
N ARG A 23 3.96 -0.32 -8.25
CA ARG A 23 2.68 -0.75 -8.84
C ARG A 23 1.90 -1.67 -7.91
N ILE A 24 2.18 -1.60 -6.60
CA ILE A 24 1.53 -2.42 -5.58
C ILE A 24 0.30 -1.66 -5.09
N THR A 25 -0.86 -2.29 -5.17
CA THR A 25 -2.13 -1.71 -4.72
C THR A 25 -2.22 -1.77 -3.20
N VAL A 26 -2.95 -0.82 -2.61
CA VAL A 26 -3.31 -0.86 -1.19
C VAL A 26 -4.14 -2.10 -0.87
N GLU A 27 -5.03 -2.49 -1.79
CA GLU A 27 -5.83 -3.72 -1.72
C GLU A 27 -4.95 -4.96 -1.49
N LEU A 28 -3.88 -5.14 -2.27
CA LEU A 28 -2.97 -6.29 -2.11
C LEU A 28 -2.33 -6.33 -0.72
N ILE A 29 -1.93 -5.17 -0.19
CA ILE A 29 -1.35 -5.09 1.16
C ILE A 29 -2.38 -5.50 2.21
N LEU A 30 -3.62 -5.03 2.09
CA LEU A 30 -4.69 -5.44 2.99
C LEU A 30 -5.01 -6.93 2.89
N GLU A 31 -5.02 -7.50 1.69
CA GLU A 31 -5.24 -8.94 1.48
C GLU A 31 -4.16 -9.78 2.17
N LYS A 32 -2.88 -9.40 2.05
CA LYS A 32 -1.77 -10.09 2.72
C LYS A 32 -1.85 -9.98 4.24
N LEU A 33 -2.15 -8.79 4.76
CA LEU A 33 -2.38 -8.61 6.19
C LEU A 33 -3.59 -9.42 6.68
N ALA A 34 -4.66 -9.49 5.89
CA ALA A 34 -5.83 -10.32 6.20
C ALA A 34 -5.51 -11.83 6.16
N ALA A 35 -4.54 -12.24 5.33
CA ALA A 35 -3.98 -13.60 5.31
C ALA A 35 -3.02 -13.90 6.49
N SER A 36 -2.91 -12.99 7.47
CA SER A 36 -2.00 -13.08 8.62
C SER A 36 -0.51 -13.04 8.26
N GLU A 37 -0.15 -12.50 7.09
CA GLU A 37 1.24 -12.20 6.77
C GLU A 37 1.73 -11.03 7.63
N SER A 38 2.95 -11.14 8.17
CA SER A 38 3.57 -10.06 8.93
C SER A 38 4.12 -8.97 8.02
N ILE A 39 4.32 -7.77 8.56
CA ILE A 39 4.88 -6.65 7.80
C ILE A 39 6.29 -7.00 7.27
N GLU A 40 7.08 -7.71 8.06
CA GLU A 40 8.41 -8.19 7.68
C GLU A 40 8.33 -9.14 6.48
N GLN A 41 7.41 -10.11 6.50
CA GLN A 41 7.19 -11.03 5.38
C GLN A 41 6.79 -10.28 4.09
N ILE A 42 5.91 -9.29 4.23
CA ILE A 42 5.49 -8.46 3.09
C ILE A 42 6.68 -7.64 2.55
N ILE A 43 7.57 -7.14 3.40
CA ILE A 43 8.78 -6.41 2.97
C ILE A 43 9.80 -7.36 2.32
N GLU A 44 9.95 -8.58 2.83
CA GLU A 44 10.80 -9.62 2.20
C GLU A 44 10.31 -9.96 0.79
N GLU A 45 9.00 -10.08 0.60
CA GLU A 45 8.38 -10.36 -0.71
C GLU A 45 8.42 -9.15 -1.64
N TYR A 46 8.30 -7.93 -1.09
CA TYR A 46 8.36 -6.66 -1.82
C TYR A 46 9.41 -5.71 -1.22
N PRO A 47 10.71 -5.87 -1.56
CA PRO A 47 11.81 -5.09 -0.97
C PRO A 47 11.75 -3.57 -1.20
N ARG A 48 10.84 -3.10 -2.06
CA ARG A 48 10.59 -1.67 -2.32
C ARG A 48 9.57 -1.05 -1.37
N LEU A 49 8.89 -1.88 -0.59
CA LEU A 49 8.00 -1.45 0.48
C LEU A 49 8.81 -1.13 1.73
N THR A 50 8.27 -0.21 2.51
CA THR A 50 8.76 0.10 3.84
C THR A 50 7.61 -0.10 4.81
N GLU A 51 7.92 -0.34 6.08
CA GLU A 51 6.91 -0.45 7.13
C GLU A 51 5.98 0.77 7.13
N GLU A 52 6.53 1.97 6.94
CA GLU A 52 5.75 3.21 6.87
C GLU A 52 4.71 3.19 5.73
N LYS A 53 5.10 2.70 4.55
CA LYS A 53 4.19 2.55 3.40
C LYS A 53 3.08 1.53 3.65
N ILE A 54 3.42 0.42 4.32
CA ILE A 54 2.46 -0.63 4.67
C ILE A 54 1.48 -0.11 5.72
N ARG A 55 1.95 0.59 6.76
CA ARG A 55 1.09 1.24 7.75
C ARG A 55 0.19 2.31 7.14
N ALA A 56 0.70 3.07 6.17
CA ALA A 56 -0.12 4.05 5.44
C ALA A 56 -1.28 3.39 4.69
N ALA A 57 -1.08 2.19 4.11
CA ALA A 57 -2.14 1.42 3.45
C ALA A 57 -3.30 1.03 4.38
N CYS A 58 -3.03 0.88 5.68
CA CYS A 58 -4.06 0.60 6.69
C CYS A 58 -4.76 1.86 7.24
N SER A 59 -4.35 3.06 6.83
CA SER A 59 -4.96 4.28 7.33
C SER A 59 -6.36 4.49 6.73
N PRO A 60 -7.37 4.89 7.53
CA PRO A 60 -8.75 5.07 7.03
C PRO A 60 -8.86 6.14 5.93
N HIS A 61 -7.96 7.11 5.89
CA HIS A 61 -7.96 8.20 4.91
C HIS A 61 -7.54 7.79 3.48
N VAL A 62 -7.20 6.51 3.27
CA VAL A 62 -6.82 5.99 1.94
C VAL A 62 -8.03 5.69 1.05
N TRP A 63 -9.22 5.55 1.66
CA TRP A 63 -10.46 5.12 0.99
C TRP A 63 -11.44 6.27 0.75
N GLU A 64 -11.05 7.50 1.09
CA GLU A 64 -11.84 8.73 0.90
C GLU A 64 -11.64 9.36 -0.49
#